data_AF-A0A100VIY7-F1
#
_entry.id   AF-A0A100VIY7-F1
#
_cell.length_a   1.000
_cell.length_b   1.000
_cell.length_c   1.000
_cell.angle_alpha   90.00
_cell.angle_beta   90.00
_cell.angle_gamma   90.00
#
_symmetry.space_group_name_H-M   'P 1'
#
loop_
_entity.id
_entity.type
_entity.pdbx_description
1 polymer ?
#
loop_
_entity_poly.entity_id
_entity_poly.type
_entity_poly.pdbx_seq_one_letter_code
_entity_poly.pdbx_strand_id
1 'polypeptide(L)'
;MSEHVAQGLDRFAKLSGEYGAKALAPIKEHFPELSEFIMGTAYGDIFQRTTITDQWKEVAIISSLITQGQYEQLGVHYTMALSVGVTVDQLKGILLHLAPCVGAPRIISAFNILLTTLKEIQ
;
A
#
# COMPACT_ATOMS: atom_id res chain seq x y z
N MET A 1 -15.46 3.23 -18.85
CA MET A 1 -14.94 3.48 -17.49
C MET A 1 -15.75 4.60 -16.85
N SER A 2 -16.30 4.41 -15.64
CA SER A 2 -17.02 5.46 -14.92
C SER A 2 -16.05 6.52 -14.39
N GLU A 3 -16.55 7.74 -14.16
CA GLU A 3 -15.74 8.87 -13.63
C GLU A 3 -15.05 8.49 -12.31
N HIS A 4 -15.77 7.78 -11.45
CA HIS A 4 -15.31 7.24 -10.18
C HIS A 4 -14.08 6.31 -10.30
N VAL A 5 -14.11 5.40 -11.27
CA VAL A 5 -13.02 4.45 -11.52
C VAL A 5 -11.78 5.19 -12.04
N ALA A 6 -11.97 6.19 -12.91
CA ALA A 6 -10.87 7.00 -13.43
C ALA A 6 -10.18 7.81 -12.30
N GLN A 7 -10.96 8.41 -11.41
CA GLN A 7 -10.43 9.12 -10.23
C GLN A 7 -9.68 8.18 -9.28
N GLY A 8 -10.18 6.96 -9.07
CA GLY A 8 -9.50 5.95 -8.26
C GLY A 8 -8.14 5.54 -8.83
N LEU A 9 -8.07 5.29 -10.14
CA LEU A 9 -6.82 4.97 -10.82
C LEU A 9 -5.80 6.11 -10.74
N ASP A 10 -6.23 7.36 -10.93
CA ASP A 10 -5.38 8.54 -10.78
C ASP A 10 -4.86 8.70 -9.34
N ARG A 11 -5.74 8.54 -8.34
CA ARG A 11 -5.35 8.57 -6.93
C ARG A 11 -4.32 7.48 -6.60
N PHE A 12 -4.56 6.25 -7.05
CA PHE A 12 -3.63 5.16 -6.84
C PHE A 12 -2.26 5.49 -7.45
N ALA A 13 -2.23 5.94 -8.70
CA ALA A 13 -0.98 6.28 -9.40
C ALA A 13 -0.19 7.38 -8.67
N LYS A 14 -0.86 8.44 -8.19
CA LYS A 14 -0.23 9.53 -7.43
C LYS A 14 0.37 9.07 -6.11
N LEU A 15 -0.30 8.18 -5.40
CA LEU A 15 0.15 7.69 -4.10
C LEU A 15 1.28 6.67 -4.23
N SER A 16 1.15 5.75 -5.17
CA SER A 16 2.05 4.60 -5.32
C SER A 16 3.26 4.86 -6.21
N GLY A 17 3.25 5.95 -6.99
CA GLY A 17 4.35 6.36 -7.85
C GLY A 17 4.79 5.30 -8.86
N GLU A 18 6.08 5.32 -9.21
CA GLU A 18 6.65 4.33 -10.14
C GLU A 18 6.58 2.90 -9.61
N TYR A 19 6.64 2.73 -8.29
CA TYR A 19 6.56 1.42 -7.64
C TYR A 19 5.22 0.75 -7.97
N GLY A 20 4.11 1.47 -7.72
CA GLY A 20 2.78 0.98 -8.05
C GLY A 20 2.55 0.85 -9.55
N ALA A 21 3.08 1.76 -10.37
CA ALA A 21 2.98 1.66 -11.82
C ALA A 21 3.62 0.37 -12.36
N LYS A 22 4.81 0.01 -11.86
CA LYS A 22 5.49 -1.26 -12.20
C LYS A 22 4.69 -2.47 -11.74
N ALA A 23 4.17 -2.45 -10.51
CA ALA A 23 3.34 -3.54 -9.98
C ALA A 23 2.03 -3.72 -10.77
N LEU A 24 1.43 -2.63 -11.27
CA LEU A 24 0.19 -2.65 -12.03
C LEU A 24 0.34 -2.99 -13.50
N ALA A 25 1.50 -2.72 -14.11
CA ALA A 25 1.66 -2.84 -15.56
C ALA A 25 1.23 -4.22 -16.10
N PRO A 26 1.64 -5.36 -15.51
CA PRO A 26 1.23 -6.68 -16.00
C PRO A 26 -0.28 -6.92 -15.85
N ILE A 27 -0.88 -6.43 -14.76
CA ILE A 27 -2.32 -6.57 -14.51
C ILE A 27 -3.09 -5.75 -15.54
N LYS A 28 -2.67 -4.52 -15.80
CA LYS A 28 -3.32 -3.65 -16.79
C LYS A 28 -3.18 -4.20 -18.22
N GLU A 29 -2.04 -4.80 -18.55
CA GLU A 29 -1.77 -5.38 -19.87
C GLU A 29 -2.59 -6.65 -20.13
N HIS A 30 -2.68 -7.53 -19.14
CA HIS A 30 -3.26 -8.86 -19.33
C HIS A 30 -4.67 -9.03 -18.76
N PHE A 31 -5.10 -8.17 -17.83
CA PHE A 31 -6.40 -8.25 -17.16
C PHE A 31 -6.94 -6.86 -16.71
N PRO A 32 -7.26 -5.97 -17.66
CA PRO A 32 -7.60 -4.58 -17.36
C PRO A 32 -8.83 -4.41 -16.44
N GLU A 33 -9.84 -5.28 -16.53
CA GLU A 33 -11.03 -5.23 -15.68
C GLU A 33 -10.69 -5.47 -14.20
N LEU A 34 -9.67 -6.30 -13.93
CA LEU A 34 -9.18 -6.54 -12.57
C LEU A 34 -8.53 -5.28 -12.00
N SER A 35 -7.79 -4.54 -12.82
CA SER A 35 -7.19 -3.26 -12.44
C SER A 35 -8.25 -2.19 -12.16
N GLU A 36 -9.29 -2.10 -13.00
CA GLU A 36 -10.43 -1.20 -12.79
C GLU A 36 -11.20 -1.54 -11.50
N PHE A 37 -11.41 -2.82 -11.23
CA PHE A 37 -12.12 -3.25 -10.03
C PHE A 37 -11.31 -2.99 -8.75
N ILE A 38 -10.06 -3.47 -8.68
CA ILE A 38 -9.26 -3.37 -7.45
C ILE A 38 -8.79 -1.93 -7.22
N MET A 39 -8.14 -1.31 -8.22
CA MET A 39 -7.50 -0.01 -8.03
C MET A 39 -8.44 1.14 -8.39
N GLY A 40 -9.31 0.98 -9.38
CA GLY A 40 -10.27 2.02 -9.72
C GLY A 40 -11.41 2.15 -8.70
N THR A 41 -12.04 1.05 -8.31
CA THR A 41 -13.26 1.12 -7.47
C THR A 41 -12.94 1.41 -6.01
N ALA A 42 -11.95 0.71 -5.42
CA ALA A 42 -11.60 0.91 -4.00
C ALA A 42 -11.01 2.30 -3.72
N TYR A 43 -10.12 2.79 -4.60
CA TYR A 43 -9.54 4.14 -4.50
C TYR A 43 -10.49 5.24 -4.98
N GLY A 44 -11.52 4.89 -5.76
CA GLY A 44 -12.61 5.77 -6.11
C GLY A 44 -13.56 6.01 -4.92
N ASP A 45 -13.87 5.00 -4.11
CA ASP A 45 -14.89 5.09 -3.04
C ASP A 45 -14.26 5.10 -1.64
N ILE A 46 -14.03 3.92 -1.08
CA ILE A 46 -13.78 3.75 0.36
C ILE A 46 -12.55 4.54 0.79
N PHE A 47 -11.48 4.55 -0.03
CA PHE A 47 -10.25 5.26 0.31
C PHE A 47 -10.32 6.78 0.09
N GLN A 48 -11.37 7.31 -0.54
CA GLN A 48 -11.61 8.76 -0.58
C GLN A 48 -12.31 9.29 0.68
N ARG A 49 -12.95 8.43 1.47
CA ARG A 49 -13.67 8.84 2.68
C ARG A 49 -12.71 9.49 3.68
N THR A 50 -13.17 10.54 4.34
CA THR A 50 -12.33 11.42 5.18
C THR A 50 -12.50 11.20 6.68
N THR A 51 -13.20 10.14 7.08
CA THR A 51 -13.44 9.81 8.50
C THR A 51 -12.15 9.44 9.25
N ILE A 52 -11.13 8.97 8.54
CA ILE A 52 -9.76 8.83 9.01
C ILE A 52 -8.79 9.42 7.98
N THR A 53 -7.66 9.97 8.44
CA THR A 53 -6.63 10.55 7.57
C THR A 53 -5.98 9.49 6.69
N ASP A 54 -5.39 9.89 5.57
CA ASP A 54 -4.68 8.96 4.68
C ASP A 54 -3.51 8.23 5.36
N GLN A 55 -2.82 8.87 6.31
CA GLN A 55 -1.79 8.22 7.15
C GLN A 55 -2.38 7.03 7.93
N TRP A 56 -3.46 7.25 8.67
CA TRP A 56 -4.17 6.20 9.40
C TRP A 56 -4.70 5.07 8.50
N LYS A 57 -5.12 5.37 7.26
CA LYS A 57 -5.53 4.34 6.29
C LYS A 57 -4.37 3.40 5.96
N GLU A 58 -3.21 3.95 5.62
CA GLU A 58 -2.03 3.12 5.30
C GLU A 58 -1.53 2.34 6.52
N VAL A 59 -1.55 2.94 7.72
CA VAL A 59 -1.22 2.21 8.97
C VAL A 59 -2.16 1.01 9.16
N ALA A 60 -3.46 1.19 8.96
CA ALA A 60 -4.44 0.11 9.08
C ALA A 60 -4.22 -1.00 8.04
N ILE A 61 -3.98 -0.64 6.78
CA ILE A 61 -3.74 -1.59 5.70
C ILE A 61 -2.44 -2.37 5.93
N ILE A 62 -1.33 -1.68 6.18
CA ILE A 62 -0.03 -2.30 6.45
C ILE A 62 -0.13 -3.28 7.62
N SER A 63 -0.76 -2.87 8.72
CA SER A 63 -0.93 -3.74 9.90
C SER A 63 -1.75 -4.99 9.58
N SER A 64 -2.79 -4.84 8.76
CA SER A 64 -3.63 -5.95 8.29
C SER A 64 -2.84 -6.92 7.39
N LEU A 65 -2.09 -6.40 6.43
CA LEU A 65 -1.26 -7.20 5.51
C LEU A 65 -0.21 -8.02 6.27
N ILE A 66 0.48 -7.40 7.22
CA ILE A 66 1.46 -8.09 8.08
C ILE A 66 0.78 -9.21 8.89
N THR A 67 -0.39 -8.93 9.47
CA THR A 67 -1.13 -9.90 10.30
C THR A 67 -1.61 -11.09 9.47
N GLN A 68 -1.98 -10.86 8.20
CA GLN A 68 -2.41 -11.92 7.28
C GLN A 68 -1.25 -12.65 6.59
N GLY A 69 -0.04 -12.06 6.61
CA GLY A 69 1.12 -12.58 5.88
C GLY A 69 1.09 -12.29 4.37
N GLN A 70 0.35 -11.27 3.94
CA GLN A 70 0.19 -10.85 2.55
C GLN A 70 1.30 -9.86 2.15
N TYR A 71 2.52 -10.39 2.05
CA TYR A 71 3.75 -9.60 2.00
C TYR A 71 4.01 -8.93 0.65
N GLU A 72 3.51 -9.52 -0.43
CA GLU A 72 3.66 -9.06 -1.80
C GLU A 72 3.08 -7.66 -2.02
N GLN A 73 2.12 -7.26 -1.17
CA GLN A 73 1.48 -5.95 -1.22
C GLN A 73 2.17 -4.90 -0.35
N LEU A 74 3.11 -5.28 0.54
CA LEU A 74 3.69 -4.34 1.48
C LEU A 74 4.52 -3.25 0.80
N GLY A 75 5.24 -3.57 -0.27
CA GLY A 75 6.08 -2.58 -0.94
C GLY A 75 5.30 -1.40 -1.51
N VAL A 76 4.13 -1.67 -2.11
CA VAL A 76 3.28 -0.60 -2.65
C VAL A 76 2.69 0.23 -1.51
N HIS A 77 2.23 -0.40 -0.42
CA HIS A 77 1.67 0.31 0.73
C HIS A 77 2.72 1.08 1.54
N TYR A 78 3.97 0.62 1.62
CA TYR A 78 5.05 1.42 2.18
C TYR A 78 5.31 2.68 1.35
N THR A 79 5.34 2.54 0.02
CA THR A 79 5.49 3.70 -0.88
C THR A 79 4.33 4.69 -0.69
N MET A 80 3.10 4.20 -0.62
CA MET A 80 1.91 5.03 -0.41
C MET A 80 1.91 5.71 0.97
N ALA A 81 2.31 4.99 2.02
CA ALA A 81 2.46 5.53 3.36
C ALA A 81 3.46 6.70 3.39
N LEU A 82 4.61 6.56 2.72
CA LEU A 82 5.60 7.62 2.59
C LEU A 82 5.04 8.83 1.83
N SER A 83 4.31 8.60 0.73
CA SER A 83 3.67 9.65 -0.07
C SER A 83 2.64 10.47 0.71
N VAL A 84 1.99 9.90 1.73
CA VAL A 84 1.04 10.59 2.61
C VAL A 84 1.67 11.12 3.90
N GLY A 85 3.00 11.08 3.99
CA GLY A 85 3.79 11.69 5.06
C GLY A 85 4.07 10.81 6.27
N VAL A 86 3.81 9.50 6.21
CA VAL A 86 4.34 8.56 7.21
C VAL A 86 5.86 8.48 7.04
N THR A 87 6.62 8.55 8.13
CA THR A 87 8.08 8.48 8.06
C THR A 87 8.58 7.03 8.12
N VAL A 88 9.80 6.80 7.64
CA VAL A 88 10.47 5.50 7.76
C VAL A 88 10.56 5.03 9.22
N ASP A 89 10.79 5.97 10.16
CA ASP A 89 10.88 5.63 11.58
C ASP A 89 9.50 5.30 12.19
N GLN A 90 8.43 5.94 11.71
CA GLN A 90 7.06 5.53 12.06
C GLN A 90 6.74 4.13 11.52
N LEU A 91 7.14 3.79 10.29
CA LEU A 91 6.99 2.44 9.73
C LEU A 91 7.73 1.39 10.59
N LYS A 92 8.98 1.64 10.97
CA LYS A 92 9.72 0.78 11.91
C LYS A 92 9.04 0.67 13.26
N GLY A 93 8.47 1.77 13.77
CA GLY A 93 7.68 1.80 15.00
C GLY A 93 6.45 0.88 14.93
N ILE A 94 5.70 0.91 13.82
CA ILE A 94 4.55 0.01 13.59
C ILE A 94 5.00 -1.46 13.60
N LEU A 95 6.08 -1.78 12.89
CA LEU A 95 6.66 -3.13 12.86
C LEU A 95 7.02 -3.64 14.26
N LEU A 96 7.71 -2.82 15.05
CA LEU A 96 8.06 -3.17 16.42
C LEU A 96 6.82 -3.33 17.31
N HIS A 97 5.83 -2.44 17.17
CA HIS A 97 4.60 -2.48 17.95
C HIS A 97 3.75 -3.73 17.66
N LEU A 98 3.79 -4.26 16.43
CA LEU A 98 3.09 -5.49 16.05
C LEU A 98 3.80 -6.76 16.53
N ALA A 99 5.10 -6.72 16.84
CA ALA A 99 5.88 -7.91 17.18
C ALA A 99 5.28 -8.78 18.30
N PRO A 100 4.74 -8.23 19.41
CA PRO A 100 4.09 -9.02 20.44
C PRO A 100 2.79 -9.69 19.98
N CYS A 101 2.07 -9.07 19.03
CA CYS A 101 0.76 -9.53 18.57
C CYS A 101 0.85 -10.61 17.48
N VAL A 102 1.84 -10.50 16.58
CA VAL A 102 1.92 -11.36 15.38
C VAL A 102 3.20 -12.20 15.29
N GLY A 103 4.13 -12.01 16.23
CA GLY A 103 5.38 -12.77 16.33
C GLY A 103 6.50 -12.24 15.43
N ALA A 104 7.73 -12.46 15.88
CA ALA A 104 8.95 -11.99 15.21
C ALA A 104 9.10 -12.42 13.73
N PRO A 105 8.75 -13.65 13.31
CA PRO A 105 8.95 -14.06 11.91
C PRO A 105 8.23 -13.17 10.90
N ARG A 106 6.99 -12.76 11.20
CA ARG A 106 6.23 -11.87 10.31
C ARG A 106 6.82 -10.48 10.24
N ILE A 107 7.30 -9.98 11.38
CA ILE A 107 7.95 -8.66 11.47
C ILE A 107 9.27 -8.65 10.70
N ILE A 108 10.07 -9.71 10.78
CA ILE A 108 11.33 -9.83 10.03
C ILE A 108 11.06 -9.80 8.53
N SER A 109 10.08 -10.57 8.03
CA SER A 109 9.69 -10.56 6.62
C SER A 109 9.23 -9.16 6.17
N ALA A 110 8.34 -8.53 6.95
CA ALA A 110 7.83 -7.20 6.66
C ALA A 110 8.93 -6.12 6.67
N PHE A 111 9.90 -6.22 7.58
CA PHE A 111 11.05 -5.33 7.66
C PHE A 111 12.00 -5.48 6.48
N ASN A 112 12.29 -6.71 6.06
CA ASN A 112 13.12 -6.97 4.88
C ASN A 112 12.51 -6.35 3.62
N ILE A 113 11.18 -6.42 3.48
CA ILE A 113 10.47 -5.78 2.38
C ILE A 113 10.57 -4.27 2.45
N LEU A 114 10.43 -3.68 3.65
CA LEU A 114 10.64 -2.24 3.83
C LEU A 114 12.03 -1.82 3.36
N LEU A 115 13.09 -2.56 3.72
CA LEU A 115 14.45 -2.28 3.26
C LEU A 115 14.61 -2.39 1.74
N THR A 116 13.98 -3.39 1.11
CA THR A 116 13.99 -3.54 -0.35
C THR A 116 13.26 -2.39 -1.03
N THR A 117 12.05 -2.05 -0.57
CA THR A 117 11.27 -0.92 -1.09
C THR A 117 12.04 0.39 -1.01
N LEU A 118 12.69 0.68 0.13
CA LEU A 118 13.47 1.90 0.30
C LEU A 118 14.65 2.01 -0.67
N LYS A 119 15.24 0.88 -1.09
CA LYS A 119 16.32 0.87 -2.09
C LYS A 119 15.81 1.11 -3.51
N GLU A 120 14.56 0.72 -3.81
CA GLU A 120 13.98 0.85 -5.14
C GLU A 120 13.42 2.25 -5.43
N ILE A 121 13.10 3.02 -4.38
CA ILE A 121 12.54 4.38 -4.49
C ILE A 121 13.57 5.49 -4.24
N GLN A 122 14.82 5.14 -3.92
CA GLN A 122 15.96 6.06 -3.88
C GLN A 122 16.56 6.25 -5.27
#